data_AF-A0A7S2HGL2-F1
#
_entry.id   AF-A0A7S2HGL2-F1
#
_cell.length_a   1.000
_cell.length_b   1.000
_cell.length_c   1.000
_cell.angle_alpha   90.00
_cell.angle_beta   90.00
_cell.angle_gamma   90.00
#
_symmetry.space_group_name_H-M   'P 1'
#
loop_
_entity.id
_entity.type
_entity.pdbx_description
1 polymer ?
#
loop_
_entity_poly.entity_id
_entity_poly.type
_entity_poly.pdbx_seq_one_letter_code
_entity_poly.pdbx_strand_id
1 'polypeptide(L)'
;FGESLTDELVLHGEKGSDHKDVPPIGLIHTAEGGTKIEQWLDNTTVYSCHDACMGENEWSNYFYEERVMAYVNMTIKGWLWYQGENNVVNNCILGNSIRQSGYACLMPKLIESWRSLWSVVP
;
A
#
# COMPACT_ATOMS: atom_id res chain seq x y z
N PHE A 1 -14.53 22.34 9.69
CA PHE A 1 -13.32 21.95 8.95
C PHE A 1 -13.28 20.43 8.96
N GLY A 2 -13.54 19.84 7.81
CA GLY A 2 -13.81 18.41 7.64
C GLY A 2 -15.14 18.25 6.92
N GLU A 3 -15.10 18.14 5.60
CA GLU A 3 -16.22 17.63 4.81
C GLU A 3 -16.17 16.10 4.87
N SER A 4 -17.33 15.44 4.97
CA SER A 4 -17.38 13.98 4.96
C SER A 4 -17.11 13.47 3.55
N LEU A 5 -16.47 12.31 3.42
CA LEU A 5 -16.33 11.64 2.11
C LEU A 5 -17.69 11.38 1.46
N THR A 6 -18.74 11.17 2.27
CA THR A 6 -20.11 11.05 1.76
C THR A 6 -20.61 12.37 1.15
N ASP A 7 -20.26 13.52 1.74
CA ASP A 7 -20.65 14.83 1.23
C ASP A 7 -19.94 15.10 -0.10
N GLU A 8 -18.64 14.79 -0.17
CA GLU A 8 -17.84 14.88 -1.40
C GLU A 8 -18.41 14.00 -2.53
N LEU A 9 -18.85 12.78 -2.22
CA LEU A 9 -19.45 11.87 -3.18
C LEU A 9 -20.80 12.38 -3.71
N VAL A 10 -21.58 13.09 -2.89
CA VAL A 10 -22.80 13.76 -3.36
C VAL A 10 -22.45 14.95 -4.26
N LEU A 11 -21.49 15.78 -3.86
CA LEU A 11 -21.08 16.98 -4.60
C LEU A 11 -20.49 16.66 -5.98
N HIS A 12 -19.70 15.60 -6.06
CA HIS A 12 -19.02 15.18 -7.28
C HIS A 12 -19.72 14.02 -8.01
N GLY A 13 -20.86 13.56 -7.49
CA GLY A 13 -21.69 12.53 -8.10
C GLY A 13 -22.51 13.02 -9.30
N GLU A 14 -23.45 12.19 -9.75
CA GLU A 14 -24.37 12.58 -10.82
C GLU A 14 -25.25 13.76 -10.38
N LYS A 15 -25.61 14.64 -11.31
CA LYS A 15 -26.38 15.84 -10.99
C LYS A 15 -27.76 15.46 -10.41
N GLY A 16 -27.99 15.82 -9.16
CA GLY A 16 -29.22 15.47 -8.42
C GLY A 16 -29.06 14.27 -7.47
N SER A 17 -27.85 13.73 -7.32
CA SER A 17 -27.53 12.73 -6.30
C SER A 17 -27.85 13.25 -4.90
N ASP A 18 -28.40 12.38 -4.06
CA ASP A 18 -28.66 12.61 -2.64
C ASP A 18 -27.85 11.59 -1.80
N HIS A 19 -27.76 11.81 -0.49
CA HIS A 19 -26.98 10.94 0.41
C HIS A 19 -27.42 9.47 0.38
N LYS A 20 -28.70 9.22 0.11
CA LYS A 20 -29.27 7.87 -0.06
C LYS A 20 -28.77 7.14 -1.32
N ASP A 21 -28.27 7.88 -2.30
CA ASP A 21 -27.77 7.37 -3.58
C ASP A 21 -26.26 7.09 -3.52
N VAL A 22 -25.57 7.55 -2.46
CA VAL A 22 -24.15 7.27 -2.25
C VAL A 22 -23.97 5.79 -1.89
N PRO A 23 -23.15 5.04 -2.64
CA PRO A 23 -22.90 3.63 -2.33
C PRO A 23 -22.22 3.50 -0.95
N PRO A 24 -22.48 2.41 -0.21
CA PRO A 24 -21.81 2.18 1.07
C PRO A 24 -20.30 2.09 0.90
N ILE A 25 -19.56 2.70 1.83
CA ILE A 25 -18.10 2.70 1.83
C ILE A 25 -17.60 1.55 2.71
N GLY A 26 -16.93 0.58 2.09
CA GLY A 26 -16.23 -0.49 2.81
C GLY A 26 -14.79 -0.09 3.13
N LEU A 27 -14.35 -0.34 4.36
CA LEU A 27 -12.95 -0.18 4.79
C LEU A 27 -12.38 -1.55 5.15
N ILE A 28 -11.22 -1.87 4.59
CA ILE A 28 -10.44 -3.07 4.92
C ILE A 28 -9.19 -2.59 5.68
N HIS A 29 -9.03 -3.06 6.91
CA HIS A 29 -7.87 -2.72 7.75
C HIS A 29 -6.90 -3.87 7.80
N THR A 30 -5.73 -3.71 7.18
CA THR A 30 -4.65 -4.69 7.21
C THR A 30 -3.41 -4.21 7.95
N ALA A 31 -3.37 -2.96 8.42
CA ALA A 31 -2.18 -2.35 9.01
C ALA A 31 -1.62 -3.15 10.19
N GLU A 32 -0.29 -3.22 10.27
CA GLU A 32 0.42 -3.95 11.31
C GLU A 32 1.61 -3.12 11.81
N GLY A 33 1.68 -2.97 13.14
CA GLY A 33 2.70 -2.16 13.79
C GLY A 33 4.08 -2.81 13.74
N GLY A 34 5.13 -1.98 13.66
CA GLY A 34 6.51 -2.46 13.71
C GLY A 34 7.01 -3.11 12.41
N THR A 35 6.18 -3.15 11.37
CA THR A 35 6.54 -3.76 10.08
C THR A 35 7.36 -2.80 9.22
N LYS A 36 8.18 -3.37 8.33
CA LYS A 36 8.93 -2.66 7.30
C LYS A 36 8.34 -2.89 5.92
N ILE A 37 8.54 -1.97 4.97
CA ILE A 37 7.97 -2.06 3.61
C ILE A 37 8.36 -3.35 2.87
N GLU A 38 9.55 -3.89 3.14
CA GLU A 38 10.08 -5.12 2.55
C GLU A 38 9.14 -6.31 2.79
N GLN A 39 8.42 -6.32 3.93
CA GLN A 39 7.52 -7.42 4.29
C GLN A 39 6.16 -7.35 3.55
N TRP A 40 5.88 -6.24 2.88
CA TRP A 40 4.64 -5.96 2.13
C TRP A 40 4.79 -6.12 0.61
N LEU A 41 5.95 -6.63 0.19
CA LEU A 41 6.33 -6.87 -1.19
C LEU A 41 6.75 -8.33 -1.37
N ASP A 42 6.63 -8.83 -2.60
CA ASP A 42 7.26 -10.10 -2.95
C ASP A 42 8.79 -9.95 -3.01
N ASN A 43 9.50 -11.06 -2.80
CA ASN A 43 10.96 -11.05 -2.73
C ASN A 43 11.62 -10.53 -4.02
N THR A 44 11.04 -10.80 -5.20
CA THR A 44 11.63 -10.35 -6.47
C THR A 44 11.59 -8.83 -6.58
N THR A 45 10.51 -8.22 -6.11
CA THR A 45 10.37 -6.77 -6.04
C THR A 45 11.35 -6.16 -5.05
N VAL A 46 11.51 -6.74 -3.86
CA VAL A 46 12.48 -6.26 -2.86
C VAL A 46 13.91 -6.32 -3.41
N TYR A 47 14.30 -7.40 -4.07
CA TYR A 47 15.64 -7.58 -4.66
C TYR A 47 15.93 -6.64 -5.83
N SER A 48 14.92 -5.99 -6.41
CA SER A 48 15.13 -4.98 -7.45
C SER A 48 15.69 -3.66 -6.92
N CYS A 49 15.66 -3.45 -5.59
CA CYS A 49 16.17 -2.27 -4.91
C CYS A 49 17.45 -2.61 -4.12
N HIS A 50 18.49 -1.80 -4.29
CA HIS A 50 19.71 -1.93 -3.50
C HIS A 50 19.49 -1.40 -2.08
N ASP A 51 20.27 -1.89 -1.10
CA ASP A 51 20.21 -1.46 0.30
C ASP A 51 18.79 -1.49 0.92
N ALA A 52 17.94 -2.43 0.47
CA ALA A 52 16.69 -2.73 1.14
C ALA A 52 16.99 -3.18 2.58
N CYS A 53 16.17 -2.74 3.53
CA CYS A 53 16.41 -2.95 4.95
C CYS A 53 15.94 -4.33 5.39
N MET A 54 16.74 -5.34 5.08
CA MET A 54 16.46 -6.72 5.43
C MET A 54 17.23 -7.11 6.69
N GLY A 55 16.52 -7.28 7.81
CA GLY A 55 17.06 -7.92 9.00
C GLY A 55 17.29 -9.42 8.78
N GLU A 56 18.14 -10.04 9.61
CA GLU A 56 18.52 -11.46 9.49
C GLU A 56 17.32 -12.44 9.51
N ASN A 57 16.16 -12.02 10.01
CA ASN A 57 14.91 -12.80 10.06
C ASN A 57 13.70 -12.12 9.38
N GLU A 58 13.91 -11.00 8.66
CA GLU A 58 12.83 -10.20 8.06
C GLU A 58 12.59 -10.52 6.58
N TRP A 59 13.24 -11.56 6.06
CA TRP A 59 13.04 -12.09 4.70
C TRP A 59 11.67 -12.71 4.46
N SER A 60 10.76 -12.64 5.44
CA SER A 60 9.40 -13.13 5.25
C SER A 60 8.59 -12.05 4.53
N ASN A 61 8.21 -12.37 3.29
CA ASN A 61 7.08 -11.75 2.59
C ASN A 61 5.74 -12.14 3.25
N TYR A 62 5.73 -12.37 4.57
CA TYR A 62 4.60 -12.93 5.31
C TYR A 62 3.38 -12.02 5.22
N PHE A 63 3.55 -10.71 5.39
CA PHE A 63 2.44 -9.76 5.29
C PHE A 63 1.98 -9.57 3.83
N TYR A 64 2.88 -9.68 2.86
CA TYR A 64 2.49 -9.75 1.45
C TYR A 64 1.55 -10.94 1.21
N GLU A 65 1.93 -12.16 1.61
CA GLU A 65 1.10 -13.36 1.38
C GLU A 65 -0.21 -13.34 2.18
N GLU A 66 -0.14 -13.07 3.49
CA GLU A 66 -1.31 -13.17 4.38
C GLU A 66 -2.27 -11.97 4.26
N ARG A 67 -1.75 -10.78 3.92
CA ARG A 67 -2.52 -9.53 4.00
C ARG A 67 -2.64 -8.75 2.71
N VAL A 68 -1.75 -8.93 1.74
CA VAL A 68 -1.93 -8.33 0.41
C VAL A 68 -2.68 -9.31 -0.47
N MET A 69 -2.15 -10.52 -0.64
CA MET A 69 -2.71 -11.54 -1.55
C MET A 69 -4.11 -11.98 -1.19
N ALA A 70 -4.48 -11.98 0.10
CA ALA A 70 -5.82 -12.31 0.57
C ALA A 70 -6.94 -11.43 -0.03
N TYR A 71 -6.62 -10.22 -0.51
CA TYR A 71 -7.59 -9.26 -1.04
C TYR A 71 -7.42 -8.95 -2.54
N VAL A 72 -6.45 -9.58 -3.22
CA VAL A 72 -6.18 -9.32 -4.65
C VAL A 72 -7.40 -9.63 -5.53
N ASN A 73 -8.22 -10.61 -5.13
CA ASN A 73 -9.44 -10.99 -5.86
C ASN A 73 -10.66 -10.09 -5.57
N MET A 74 -10.50 -9.00 -4.79
CA MET A 74 -11.58 -8.05 -4.51
C MET A 74 -11.51 -6.83 -5.42
N THR A 75 -12.67 -6.25 -5.74
CA THR A 75 -12.72 -4.95 -6.42
C THR A 75 -12.40 -3.83 -5.42
N ILE A 76 -11.20 -3.25 -5.53
CA ILE A 76 -10.73 -2.15 -4.67
C ILE A 76 -10.73 -0.83 -5.47
N LYS A 77 -11.13 0.27 -4.83
CA LYS A 77 -11.11 1.62 -5.43
C LYS A 77 -9.85 2.42 -5.12
N GLY A 78 -9.12 2.07 -4.06
CA GLY A 78 -7.86 2.69 -3.67
C GLY A 78 -7.30 2.13 -2.37
N TRP A 79 -6.14 2.65 -1.98
CA TRP A 79 -5.41 2.25 -0.77
C TRP A 79 -5.04 3.49 0.03
N LEU A 80 -4.96 3.32 1.35
CA LEU A 80 -4.33 4.28 2.25
C LEU A 80 -3.06 3.62 2.79
N TRP A 81 -1.91 4.20 2.51
CA TRP A 81 -0.62 3.70 2.96
C TRP A 81 0.02 4.70 3.90
N TYR A 82 0.18 4.31 5.17
CA TYR A 82 0.97 5.03 6.14
C TYR A 82 1.85 4.04 6.89
N GLN A 83 3.12 4.05 6.52
CA GLN A 83 4.16 3.21 7.07
C GLN A 83 5.50 3.89 6.76
N GLY A 84 6.53 3.60 7.54
CA GLY A 84 7.93 3.94 7.22
C GLY A 84 8.79 4.18 8.46
N GLU A 85 8.17 4.26 9.63
CA GLU A 85 8.80 4.49 10.94
C GLU A 85 9.87 3.44 11.24
N ASN A 86 9.59 2.18 10.91
CA ASN A 86 10.54 1.08 11.11
C ASN A 86 11.61 0.99 10.01
N ASN A 87 11.46 1.75 8.92
CA ASN A 87 12.44 1.84 7.83
C ASN A 87 13.44 3.00 8.01
N VAL A 88 13.36 3.75 9.12
CA VAL A 88 14.34 4.80 9.46
C VAL A 88 15.23 4.43 10.66
N VAL A 89 15.07 3.23 11.21
CA VAL A 89 15.82 2.73 12.38
C VAL A 89 16.68 1.51 12.00
N ASN A 90 17.49 0.99 12.91
CA ASN A 90 18.19 -0.31 12.77
C ASN A 90 19.03 -0.46 11.49
N ASN A 91 19.83 0.55 11.15
CA ASN A 91 20.70 0.59 9.95
C ASN A 91 19.96 0.57 8.59
N CYS A 92 18.63 0.76 8.58
CA CYS A 92 17.91 1.01 7.35
C CYS A 92 18.33 2.35 6.73
N ILE A 93 18.25 2.46 5.40
CA ILE A 93 18.43 3.73 4.70
C ILE A 93 17.12 4.18 4.02
N LEU A 94 16.85 5.48 4.10
CA LEU A 94 15.77 6.10 3.32
C LEU A 94 16.02 5.95 1.82
N GLY A 95 17.28 6.04 1.40
CA GLY A 95 17.70 5.76 0.03
C GLY A 95 17.31 6.82 -0.99
N ASN A 96 17.33 6.44 -2.26
CA ASN A 96 17.05 7.33 -3.38
C ASN A 96 16.40 6.55 -4.54
N SER A 97 15.26 7.04 -5.05
CA SER A 97 14.51 6.36 -6.12
C SER A 97 15.27 6.31 -7.45
N ILE A 98 16.06 7.34 -7.79
CA ILE A 98 16.86 7.38 -9.03
C ILE A 98 18.02 6.39 -8.96
N ARG A 99 18.66 6.27 -7.80
CA ARG A 99 19.74 5.29 -7.59
C ARG A 99 19.21 3.87 -7.37
N GLN A 100 17.91 3.72 -7.09
CA GLN A 100 17.23 2.48 -6.74
C GLN A 100 17.59 1.95 -5.35
N SER A 101 17.79 2.83 -4.36
CA SER A 101 18.18 2.48 -2.99
C SER A 101 17.04 2.54 -1.98
N GLY A 102 17.07 1.62 -1.01
CA GLY A 102 16.35 1.73 0.25
C GLY A 102 14.86 1.96 0.10
N TYR A 103 14.27 2.61 1.10
CA TYR A 103 12.83 2.87 1.14
C TYR A 103 12.31 3.65 -0.09
N ALA A 104 13.07 4.65 -0.54
CA ALA A 104 12.70 5.50 -1.67
C ALA A 104 12.63 4.75 -3.00
N CYS A 105 13.32 3.61 -3.14
CA CYS A 105 13.13 2.70 -4.27
C CYS A 105 11.92 1.79 -4.07
N LEU A 106 11.74 1.25 -2.87
CA LEU A 106 10.70 0.28 -2.56
C LEU A 106 9.29 0.88 -2.63
N MET A 107 9.11 2.15 -2.26
CA MET A 107 7.78 2.78 -2.27
C MET A 107 7.16 2.87 -3.69
N PRO A 108 7.85 3.38 -4.73
CA PRO A 108 7.35 3.26 -6.10
C PRO A 108 7.09 1.82 -6.54
N LYS A 109 7.96 0.89 -6.13
CA LYS A 109 7.81 -0.53 -6.48
C LYS A 109 6.60 -1.19 -5.82
N LEU A 110 6.24 -0.80 -4.61
CA LEU A 110 5.00 -1.20 -3.94
C LEU A 110 3.79 -0.73 -4.73
N ILE A 111 3.78 0.53 -5.16
CA ILE A 111 2.69 1.08 -5.97
C ILE A 111 2.58 0.33 -7.31
N GLU A 112 3.69 0.10 -8.00
CA GLU A 112 3.73 -0.65 -9.27
C GLU A 112 3.21 -2.08 -9.09
N SER A 113 3.71 -2.79 -8.08
CA SER A 113 3.33 -4.17 -7.76
C SER A 113 1.83 -4.28 -7.46
N TRP A 114 1.32 -3.45 -6.54
CA TRP A 114 -0.10 -3.49 -6.19
C TRP A 114 -0.98 -3.10 -7.39
N ARG A 115 -0.64 -2.04 -8.13
CA ARG A 115 -1.41 -1.71 -9.35
C ARG A 115 -1.42 -2.84 -10.35
N SER A 116 -0.32 -3.59 -10.49
CA SER A 116 -0.29 -4.79 -11.34
C SER A 116 -1.22 -5.88 -10.82
N LEU A 117 -1.18 -6.20 -9.52
CA LEU A 117 -2.03 -7.24 -8.91
C LEU A 117 -3.52 -6.95 -9.11
N TRP A 118 -3.96 -5.71 -8.87
CA TRP A 118 -5.36 -5.29 -9.03
C TRP A 118 -5.74 -4.79 -10.42
N SER A 119 -4.81 -4.81 -11.39
CA SER A 119 -5.09 -4.54 -12.82
C SER A 119 -5.66 -5.74 -13.57
N VAL A 120 -5.58 -6.92 -12.96
CA VAL A 120 -6.21 -8.12 -13.50
C VAL A 120 -7.71 -7.93 -13.33
N VAL A 121 -8.42 -7.78 -14.45
CA VAL A 121 -9.88 -7.85 -14.44
C VAL A 121 -10.25 -9.23 -13.88
N PRO A 122 -11.03 -9.33 -12.78
CA PRO A 122 -11.52 -10.61 -12.31
C PRO A 122 -12.32 -11.36 -13.39
#